data_AF-A0A833DBH9-F1
#
_entry.id   AF-A0A833DBH9-F1
#
_cell.length_a   1.000
_cell.length_b   1.000
_cell.length_c   1.000
_cell.angle_alpha   90.00
_cell.angle_beta   90.00
_cell.angle_gamma   90.00
#
_symmetry.space_group_name_H-M   'P 1'
#
loop_
_entity.id
_entity.type
_entity.pdbx_description
1 polymer ?
#
loop_
_entity_poly.entity_id
_entity_poly.type
_entity_poly.pdbx_seq_one_letter_code
_entity_poly.pdbx_strand_id
1 'polypeptide(L)'
;MAKKKGKREEAFTFPKFNRGEYMTKEVRDSKVAIFAVFYAIFVAVICHFIVRMTDVGGMVVFLGLAAPFGLIPILPYITDTSEFERKNWFGPLFMSFIAWLGLFILLSNPPFNDIAKPKFQQMELYTEADGEWNLTLELGADTPFVLLISVKDNWEIDNVQVSGSKGGSGFMSYEMMTKLEDGNQFGISADNMYYYHFEDGLSVEAYTFTFKAVDEEGNSNTKRYSFVVG
;
A
#
# COMPACT_ATOMS: atom_id res chain seq x y z
N MET A 1 76.15 19.89 -29.12
CA MET A 1 74.96 19.19 -28.59
C MET A 1 73.83 20.22 -28.46
N ALA A 2 72.73 20.04 -29.21
CA ALA A 2 71.60 20.96 -29.21
C ALA A 2 70.58 20.57 -28.12
N LYS A 3 70.32 21.46 -27.15
CA LYS A 3 69.21 21.31 -26.20
C LYS A 3 67.89 21.61 -26.92
N LYS A 4 67.07 20.58 -27.14
CA LYS A 4 65.67 20.69 -27.57
C LYS A 4 64.91 21.59 -26.57
N LYS A 5 64.50 22.78 -26.99
CA LYS A 5 63.53 23.61 -26.26
C LYS A 5 62.17 22.88 -26.28
N GLY A 6 61.75 22.37 -25.14
CA GLY A 6 60.40 21.84 -24.96
C GLY A 6 59.36 22.93 -25.21
N LYS A 7 58.35 22.61 -26.04
CA LYS A 7 57.17 23.47 -26.23
C LYS A 7 56.49 23.64 -24.86
N ARG A 8 56.32 24.89 -24.43
CA ARG A 8 55.47 25.23 -23.28
C ARG A 8 54.04 24.87 -23.67
N GLU A 9 53.39 24.03 -22.87
CA GLU A 9 51.96 23.76 -23.01
C GLU A 9 51.20 25.08 -22.89
N GLU A 10 50.26 25.33 -23.81
CA GLU A 10 49.47 26.55 -23.81
C GLU A 10 48.73 26.68 -22.48
N ALA A 11 48.89 27.83 -21.82
CA ALA A 11 48.22 28.11 -20.56
C ALA A 11 46.70 28.05 -20.81
N PHE A 12 46.00 27.16 -20.09
CA PHE A 12 44.54 27.06 -20.13
C PHE A 12 43.94 28.46 -19.88
N THR A 13 43.19 28.96 -20.86
CA THR A 13 42.47 30.22 -20.74
C THR A 13 41.01 29.92 -20.46
N PHE A 14 40.46 30.56 -19.43
CA PHE A 14 39.05 30.41 -19.10
C PHE A 14 38.19 30.96 -20.25
N PRO A 15 37.19 30.20 -20.73
CA PRO A 15 36.23 30.69 -21.70
C PRO A 15 35.52 31.94 -21.16
N LYS A 16 35.23 32.92 -22.03
CA LYS A 16 34.41 34.07 -21.66
C LYS A 16 32.96 33.62 -21.51
N PHE A 17 32.30 34.02 -20.43
CA PHE A 17 30.87 33.75 -20.23
C PHE A 17 30.04 34.37 -21.35
N ASN A 18 29.18 33.57 -21.97
CA ASN A 18 28.22 34.01 -22.99
C ASN A 18 26.79 34.02 -22.41
N ARG A 19 26.26 35.23 -22.15
CA ARG A 19 24.93 35.40 -21.56
C ARG A 19 23.79 34.88 -22.44
N GLY A 20 23.89 35.03 -23.76
CA GLY A 20 22.81 34.65 -24.68
C GLY A 20 22.64 33.14 -24.77
N GLU A 21 23.76 32.43 -24.88
CA GLU A 21 23.82 30.97 -24.87
C GLU A 21 23.34 30.41 -23.53
N TYR A 22 23.81 30.99 -22.42
CA TYR A 22 23.35 30.62 -21.08
C TYR A 22 21.83 30.77 -20.93
N MET A 23 21.26 31.91 -21.33
CA MET A 23 19.83 32.16 -21.22
C MET A 23 19.00 31.20 -22.08
N THR A 24 19.45 30.89 -23.30
CA THR A 24 18.77 29.94 -24.18
C THR A 24 18.75 28.54 -23.57
N LYS A 25 19.88 28.11 -23.00
CA LYS A 25 20.01 26.85 -22.29
C LYS A 25 19.09 26.78 -21.07
N GLU A 26 19.11 27.79 -20.21
CA GLU A 26 18.26 27.83 -19.00
C GLU A 26 16.76 27.77 -19.34
N VAL A 27 16.33 28.48 -20.39
CA VAL A 27 14.93 28.45 -20.86
C VAL A 27 14.55 27.07 -21.38
N ARG A 28 15.42 26.44 -22.17
CA ARG A 28 15.22 25.06 -22.64
C ARG A 28 15.12 24.10 -21.46
N ASP A 29 16.09 24.13 -20.55
CA ASP A 29 16.18 23.20 -19.44
C ASP A 29 14.95 23.36 -18.50
N SER A 30 14.47 24.60 -18.32
CA SER A 30 13.22 24.89 -17.62
C SER A 30 11.98 24.31 -18.30
N LYS A 31 11.85 24.46 -19.62
CA LYS A 31 10.73 23.86 -20.39
C LYS A 31 10.71 22.35 -20.25
N VAL A 32 11.89 21.72 -20.35
CA VAL A 32 12.04 20.27 -20.20
C VAL A 32 11.63 19.83 -18.80
N ALA A 33 12.09 20.52 -17.75
CA ALA A 33 11.76 20.20 -16.37
C ALA A 33 10.24 20.27 -16.11
N ILE A 34 9.60 21.37 -16.54
CA ILE A 34 8.15 21.56 -16.39
C ILE A 34 7.39 20.46 -17.13
N PHE A 35 7.78 20.17 -18.38
CA PHE A 35 7.13 19.13 -19.16
C PHE A 35 7.30 17.73 -18.54
N ALA A 36 8.48 17.42 -18.02
CA ALA A 36 8.75 16.14 -17.37
C ALA A 36 7.83 15.91 -16.16
N VAL A 37 7.53 16.96 -15.39
CA VAL A 37 6.58 16.89 -14.27
C VAL A 37 5.15 16.68 -14.77
N PHE A 38 4.68 17.45 -15.76
CA PHE A 38 3.34 17.25 -16.32
C PHE A 38 3.14 15.87 -16.93
N TYR A 39 4.14 15.38 -17.65
CA TYR A 39 4.17 14.02 -18.18
C TYR A 39 4.06 12.98 -17.05
N ALA A 40 4.83 13.15 -15.98
CA ALA A 40 4.79 12.25 -14.84
C ALA A 40 3.43 12.23 -14.13
N ILE A 41 2.78 13.40 -14.00
CA ILE A 41 1.41 13.51 -13.46
C ILE A 41 0.44 12.71 -14.33
N PHE A 42 0.49 12.91 -15.64
CA PHE A 42 -0.36 12.20 -16.60
C PHE A 42 -0.17 10.68 -16.52
N VAL A 43 1.08 10.21 -16.48
CA VAL A 43 1.39 8.78 -16.31
C VAL A 43 0.88 8.25 -14.98
N ALA A 44 1.05 8.97 -13.87
CA ALA A 44 0.59 8.52 -12.56
C ALA A 44 -0.93 8.36 -12.51
N VAL A 45 -1.66 9.27 -13.14
CA VAL A 45 -3.12 9.18 -13.28
C VAL A 45 -3.52 7.96 -14.12
N ILE A 46 -2.84 7.70 -15.24
CA ILE A 46 -3.06 6.47 -16.02
C ILE A 46 -2.80 5.23 -15.18
N CYS A 47 -1.67 5.17 -14.47
CA CYS A 47 -1.34 4.06 -13.59
C CYS A 47 -2.43 3.85 -12.54
N HIS A 48 -2.90 4.90 -11.87
CA HIS A 48 -3.97 4.83 -10.89
C HIS A 48 -5.25 4.21 -11.49
N PHE A 49 -5.69 4.68 -12.67
CA PHE A 49 -6.88 4.10 -13.33
C PHE A 49 -6.70 2.63 -13.71
N ILE A 50 -5.51 2.23 -14.19
CA ILE A 50 -5.26 0.81 -14.50
C ILE A 50 -5.38 -0.03 -13.22
N VAL A 51 -4.79 0.42 -12.11
CA VAL A 51 -4.86 -0.29 -10.82
C VAL A 51 -6.32 -0.44 -10.35
N ARG A 52 -7.16 0.59 -10.52
CA ARG A 52 -8.59 0.54 -10.16
C ARG A 52 -9.41 -0.41 -11.04
N MET A 53 -9.07 -0.53 -12.32
CA MET A 53 -9.88 -1.25 -13.31
C MET A 53 -9.45 -2.71 -13.51
N THR A 54 -8.30 -3.12 -12.98
CA THR A 54 -7.70 -4.41 -13.27
C THR A 54 -7.01 -5.02 -12.06
N ASP A 55 -7.00 -6.34 -11.96
CA ASP A 55 -6.29 -7.07 -10.89
C ASP A 55 -4.76 -7.08 -11.06
N VAL A 56 -4.22 -6.34 -12.05
CA VAL A 56 -2.78 -6.33 -12.36
C VAL A 56 -2.00 -5.28 -11.57
N GLY A 57 -2.49 -4.85 -10.41
CA GLY A 57 -1.96 -3.71 -9.66
C GLY A 57 -0.44 -3.72 -9.47
N GLY A 58 0.15 -4.88 -9.17
CA GLY A 58 1.60 -5.02 -9.03
C GLY A 58 2.39 -4.83 -10.34
N MET A 59 1.82 -5.15 -11.50
CA MET A 59 2.49 -5.00 -12.81
C MET A 59 2.52 -3.54 -13.28
N VAL A 60 1.56 -2.72 -12.85
CA VAL A 60 1.49 -1.29 -13.21
C VAL A 60 2.72 -0.51 -12.76
N VAL A 61 3.38 -0.95 -11.69
CA VAL A 61 4.65 -0.36 -11.21
C VAL A 61 5.73 -0.42 -12.29
N PHE A 62 5.79 -1.50 -13.09
CA PHE A 62 6.76 -1.61 -14.18
C PHE A 62 6.50 -0.61 -15.31
N LEU A 63 5.22 -0.34 -15.60
CA LEU A 63 4.86 0.70 -16.57
C LEU A 63 5.40 2.06 -16.12
N GLY A 64 5.17 2.42 -14.86
CA GLY A 64 5.65 3.68 -14.32
C GLY A 64 7.17 3.77 -14.16
N LEU A 65 7.84 2.65 -13.83
CA LEU A 65 9.31 2.57 -13.86
C LEU A 65 9.89 2.78 -15.26
N ALA A 66 9.20 2.30 -16.30
CA ALA A 66 9.61 2.47 -17.69
C ALA A 66 9.20 3.85 -18.26
N ALA A 67 8.17 4.49 -17.70
CA ALA A 67 7.58 5.70 -18.24
C ALA A 67 8.55 6.87 -18.44
N PRO A 68 9.54 7.15 -17.57
CA PRO A 68 10.52 8.20 -17.81
C PRO A 68 11.18 8.11 -19.19
N PHE A 69 11.51 6.90 -19.66
CA PHE A 69 12.16 6.71 -20.96
C PHE A 69 11.27 7.11 -22.14
N GLY A 70 9.94 7.20 -21.95
CA GLY A 70 9.01 7.76 -22.91
C GLY A 70 9.25 9.24 -23.21
N LEU A 71 9.95 9.98 -22.33
CA LEU A 71 10.36 11.37 -22.61
C LEU A 71 11.36 11.48 -23.76
N ILE A 72 12.19 10.47 -24.00
CA ILE A 72 13.23 10.49 -25.03
C ILE A 72 12.65 10.74 -26.44
N PRO A 73 11.63 9.99 -26.89
CA PRO A 73 10.98 10.28 -28.16
C PRO A 73 10.05 11.50 -28.15
N ILE A 74 9.54 11.93 -26.99
CA ILE A 74 8.51 13.00 -26.91
C ILE A 74 9.11 14.41 -26.83
N LEU A 75 10.13 14.61 -25.99
CA LEU A 75 10.74 15.93 -25.75
C LEU A 75 11.27 16.64 -27.00
N PRO A 76 11.85 15.96 -28.02
CA PRO A 76 12.30 16.61 -29.24
C PRO A 76 11.20 17.33 -30.02
N TYR A 77 9.92 16.97 -29.83
CA TYR A 77 8.79 17.67 -30.46
C TYR A 77 8.40 18.98 -29.74
N ILE A 78 8.93 19.22 -28.54
CA ILE A 78 8.56 20.33 -27.66
C ILE A 78 9.67 21.38 -27.60
N THR A 79 10.92 20.93 -27.56
CA THR A 79 12.08 21.80 -27.53
C THR A 79 13.26 21.14 -28.24
N ASP A 80 14.23 21.96 -28.66
CA ASP A 80 15.45 21.45 -29.24
C ASP A 80 16.29 20.68 -28.21
N THR A 81 16.41 19.37 -28.39
CA THR A 81 17.24 18.47 -27.57
C THR A 81 18.49 18.00 -28.32
N SER A 82 18.84 18.60 -29.46
CA SER A 82 19.99 18.16 -30.27
C SER A 82 21.33 18.21 -29.51
N GLU A 83 21.46 19.16 -28.60
CA GLU A 83 22.64 19.32 -27.73
C GLU A 83 22.60 18.44 -26.46
N PHE A 84 21.57 17.62 -26.29
CA PHE A 84 21.48 16.77 -25.10
C PHE A 84 22.45 15.60 -25.20
N GLU A 85 23.54 15.70 -24.46
CA GLU A 85 24.37 14.54 -24.14
C GLU A 85 23.63 13.57 -23.21
N ARG A 86 24.11 12.32 -23.11
CA ARG A 86 23.54 11.29 -22.21
C ARG A 86 23.36 11.79 -20.76
N LYS A 87 24.28 12.63 -20.27
CA LYS A 87 24.21 13.21 -18.92
C LYS A 87 23.06 14.21 -18.76
N ASN A 88 22.67 14.92 -19.82
CA ASN A 88 21.60 15.91 -19.80
C ASN A 88 20.22 15.25 -19.71
N TRP A 89 20.09 14.02 -20.21
CA TRP A 89 18.86 13.24 -20.11
C TRP A 89 18.57 12.75 -18.69
N PHE A 90 19.59 12.54 -17.86
CA PHE A 90 19.39 12.02 -16.51
C PHE A 90 18.46 12.90 -15.65
N GLY A 91 18.65 14.22 -15.69
CA GLY A 91 17.86 15.17 -14.90
C GLY A 91 16.35 15.05 -15.18
N PRO A 92 15.89 15.28 -16.42
CA PRO A 92 14.47 15.16 -16.78
C PRO A 92 13.88 13.77 -16.51
N LEU A 93 14.61 12.71 -16.83
CA LEU A 93 14.17 11.33 -16.58
C LEU A 93 13.96 11.10 -15.08
N PHE A 94 14.95 11.45 -14.26
CA PHE A 94 14.88 11.31 -12.81
C PHE A 94 13.78 12.17 -12.20
N MET A 95 13.62 13.40 -12.67
CA MET A 95 12.58 14.31 -12.20
C MET A 95 11.18 13.76 -12.51
N SER A 96 10.97 13.23 -13.72
CA SER A 96 9.71 12.57 -14.07
C SER A 96 9.46 11.31 -13.24
N PHE A 97 10.50 10.52 -12.97
CA PHE A 97 10.41 9.33 -12.13
C PHE A 97 9.97 9.67 -10.71
N ILE A 98 10.60 10.65 -10.07
CA ILE A 98 10.26 11.05 -8.70
C ILE A 98 8.87 11.68 -8.63
N ALA A 99 8.50 12.54 -9.58
CA ALA A 99 7.17 13.13 -9.64
C ALA A 99 6.08 12.07 -9.83
N TRP A 100 6.32 11.11 -10.73
CA TRP A 100 5.42 9.99 -10.96
C TRP A 100 5.31 9.14 -9.70
N LEU A 101 6.43 8.74 -9.09
CA LEU A 101 6.45 7.86 -7.92
C LEU A 101 5.72 8.50 -6.74
N GLY A 102 6.00 9.78 -6.45
CA GLY A 102 5.35 10.50 -5.36
C GLY A 102 3.83 10.58 -5.55
N LEU A 103 3.38 10.95 -6.76
CA LEU A 103 1.94 11.04 -7.04
C LEU A 103 1.28 9.66 -7.10
N PHE A 104 1.96 8.66 -7.67
CA PHE A 104 1.45 7.29 -7.75
C PHE A 104 1.30 6.67 -6.36
N ILE A 105 2.25 6.88 -5.44
CA ILE A 105 2.11 6.44 -4.04
C ILE A 105 0.91 7.12 -3.39
N LEU A 106 0.78 8.44 -3.55
CA LEU A 106 -0.35 9.19 -2.98
C LEU A 106 -1.70 8.68 -3.53
N LEU A 107 -1.79 8.43 -4.83
CA LEU A 107 -3.01 7.94 -5.49
C LEU A 107 -3.28 6.44 -5.25
N SER A 108 -2.31 5.68 -4.76
CA SER A 108 -2.47 4.25 -4.45
C SER A 108 -2.84 3.99 -3.00
N ASN A 109 -2.85 5.03 -2.16
CA ASN A 109 -3.19 4.93 -0.75
C ASN A 109 -4.46 5.75 -0.45
N PRO A 110 -5.09 5.49 0.70
CA PRO A 110 -6.22 6.28 1.13
C PRO A 110 -5.84 7.76 1.34
N PRO A 111 -6.79 8.70 1.15
CA PRO A 111 -8.21 8.49 0.83
C PRO A 111 -8.50 8.27 -0.67
N PHE A 112 -7.47 8.20 -1.52
CA PHE A 112 -7.67 8.17 -2.98
C PHE A 112 -7.95 6.79 -3.53
N ASN A 113 -7.41 5.75 -2.88
CA ASN A 113 -7.61 4.37 -3.25
C ASN A 113 -7.33 3.45 -2.07
N ASP A 114 -8.15 2.44 -1.89
CA ASP A 114 -7.95 1.41 -0.88
C ASP A 114 -7.95 0.04 -1.55
N ILE A 115 -6.75 -0.43 -1.91
CA ILE A 115 -6.57 -1.70 -2.62
C ILE A 115 -6.19 -2.83 -1.66
N ALA A 116 -5.76 -2.48 -0.44
CA ALA A 116 -5.26 -3.50 0.45
C ALA A 116 -6.44 -4.25 1.07
N LYS A 117 -6.32 -5.57 1.12
CA LYS A 117 -7.33 -6.39 1.77
C LYS A 117 -7.18 -6.29 3.28
N PRO A 118 -8.27 -6.35 4.05
CA PRO A 118 -8.23 -6.47 5.50
C PRO A 118 -7.36 -7.66 5.93
N LYS A 119 -6.60 -7.48 7.01
CA LYS A 119 -5.65 -8.46 7.54
C LYS A 119 -6.03 -8.89 8.95
N PHE A 120 -6.19 -10.19 9.11
CA PHE A 120 -6.38 -10.83 10.41
C PHE A 120 -5.04 -10.97 11.14
N GLN A 121 -5.00 -10.65 12.44
CA GLN A 121 -3.79 -10.82 13.26
C GLN A 121 -3.91 -12.01 14.21
N GLN A 122 -4.78 -11.91 15.21
CA GLN A 122 -4.96 -12.90 16.26
C GLN A 122 -6.42 -13.08 16.62
N MET A 123 -6.75 -14.30 17.03
CA MET A 123 -8.05 -14.68 17.58
C MET A 123 -7.87 -14.92 19.07
N GLU A 124 -8.79 -14.45 19.88
CA GLU A 124 -8.78 -14.59 21.34
C GLU A 124 -10.13 -15.12 21.83
N LEU A 125 -10.08 -15.86 22.93
CA LEU A 125 -11.25 -16.41 23.60
C LEU A 125 -11.26 -15.88 25.03
N TYR A 126 -12.39 -15.34 25.46
CA TYR A 126 -12.57 -14.89 26.84
C TYR A 126 -13.72 -15.65 27.48
N THR A 127 -13.55 -16.04 28.73
CA THR A 127 -14.58 -16.63 29.58
C THR A 127 -14.72 -15.82 30.85
N GLU A 128 -15.93 -15.77 31.40
CA GLU A 128 -16.18 -15.09 32.66
C GLU A 128 -15.75 -15.97 33.86
N ALA A 129 -14.95 -15.39 34.74
CA ALA A 129 -14.57 -15.97 36.03
C ALA A 129 -14.57 -14.88 37.09
N ASP A 130 -15.24 -15.12 38.23
CA ASP A 130 -15.34 -14.18 39.35
C ASP A 130 -15.89 -12.78 38.96
N GLY A 131 -16.76 -12.72 37.93
CA GLY A 131 -17.35 -11.47 37.42
C GLY A 131 -16.45 -10.68 36.47
N GLU A 132 -15.31 -11.24 36.06
CA GLU A 132 -14.37 -10.64 35.11
C GLU A 132 -14.16 -11.55 33.90
N TRP A 133 -14.09 -10.96 32.70
CA TRP A 133 -13.79 -11.68 31.47
C TRP A 133 -12.28 -11.84 31.31
N ASN A 134 -11.82 -13.09 31.28
CA ASN A 134 -10.40 -13.43 31.25
C ASN A 134 -10.03 -14.20 29.97
N LEU A 135 -8.87 -13.88 29.40
CA LEU A 135 -8.33 -14.59 28.23
C LEU A 135 -8.07 -16.05 28.58
N THR A 136 -8.56 -16.97 27.74
CA THR A 136 -8.36 -18.41 27.88
C THR A 136 -7.91 -19.05 26.58
N LEU A 137 -7.24 -20.20 26.68
CA LEU A 137 -6.91 -21.09 25.56
C LEU A 137 -7.74 -22.37 25.58
N GLU A 138 -8.45 -22.63 26.68
CA GLU A 138 -9.24 -23.83 26.89
C GLU A 138 -10.69 -23.42 27.18
N LEU A 139 -11.63 -24.00 26.44
CA LEU A 139 -13.06 -23.78 26.62
C LEU A 139 -13.68 -25.06 27.17
N GLY A 140 -14.37 -24.92 28.31
CA GLY A 140 -15.21 -25.98 28.84
C GLY A 140 -16.53 -26.08 28.08
N ALA A 141 -17.10 -27.28 28.06
CA ALA A 141 -18.44 -27.52 27.55
C ALA A 141 -19.48 -26.55 28.15
N ASP A 142 -20.38 -26.08 27.29
CA ASP A 142 -21.55 -25.26 27.65
C ASP A 142 -21.19 -24.02 28.49
N THR A 143 -19.93 -23.57 28.39
CA THR A 143 -19.41 -22.39 29.09
C THR A 143 -19.57 -21.18 28.19
N PRO A 144 -20.24 -20.10 28.65
CA PRO A 144 -20.37 -18.87 27.87
C PRO A 144 -18.98 -18.28 27.57
N PHE A 145 -18.77 -17.83 26.34
CA PHE A 145 -17.50 -17.22 25.95
C PHE A 145 -17.66 -16.13 24.89
N VAL A 146 -16.71 -15.20 24.86
CA VAL A 146 -16.59 -14.17 23.83
C VAL A 146 -15.46 -14.57 22.89
N LEU A 147 -15.79 -14.67 21.60
CA LEU A 147 -14.85 -14.91 20.52
C LEU A 147 -14.43 -13.58 19.91
N LEU A 148 -13.15 -13.22 20.01
CA LEU A 148 -12.62 -12.00 19.43
C LEU A 148 -11.68 -12.29 18.26
N ILE A 149 -11.67 -11.40 17.28
CA ILE A 149 -10.73 -11.42 16.16
C ILE A 149 -10.19 -10.02 15.89
N SER A 150 -8.86 -9.91 15.79
CA SER A 150 -8.19 -8.67 15.41
C SER A 150 -8.16 -8.55 13.89
N VAL A 151 -8.69 -7.45 13.37
CA VAL A 151 -8.72 -7.13 11.95
C VAL A 151 -8.15 -5.74 11.76
N LYS A 152 -7.11 -5.63 10.92
CA LYS A 152 -6.52 -4.35 10.55
C LYS A 152 -6.68 -4.09 9.08
N ASP A 153 -6.87 -2.82 8.76
CA ASP A 153 -6.91 -2.33 7.41
C ASP A 153 -6.17 -0.98 7.30
N ASN A 154 -5.86 -0.53 6.09
CA ASN A 154 -5.19 0.76 5.85
C ASN A 154 -6.17 1.93 5.76
N TRP A 155 -7.48 1.68 5.69
CA TRP A 155 -8.50 2.72 5.79
C TRP A 155 -9.60 2.38 6.79
N GLU A 156 -10.65 1.68 6.35
CA GLU A 156 -11.84 1.43 7.14
C GLU A 156 -12.42 0.06 6.83
N ILE A 157 -12.79 -0.66 7.88
CA ILE A 157 -13.43 -1.97 7.78
C ILE A 157 -14.93 -1.74 7.82
N ASP A 158 -15.63 -2.14 6.77
CA ASP A 158 -17.10 -2.04 6.69
C ASP A 158 -17.76 -3.09 7.58
N ASN A 159 -17.35 -4.36 7.45
CA ASN A 159 -17.89 -5.41 8.29
C ASN A 159 -16.94 -6.58 8.55
N VAL A 160 -17.18 -7.25 9.67
CA VAL A 160 -16.55 -8.52 10.05
C VAL A 160 -17.65 -9.52 10.38
N GLN A 161 -17.51 -10.73 9.83
CA GLN A 161 -18.48 -11.80 9.97
C GLN A 161 -17.79 -13.07 10.45
N VAL A 162 -18.52 -13.92 11.17
CA VAL A 162 -18.06 -15.23 11.61
C VAL A 162 -19.06 -16.30 11.25
N SER A 163 -18.56 -17.45 10.81
CA SER A 163 -19.35 -18.67 10.60
C SER A 163 -18.63 -19.85 11.26
N GLY A 164 -19.35 -20.95 11.51
CA GLY A 164 -18.83 -22.06 12.29
C GLY A 164 -19.18 -23.42 11.71
N SER A 165 -18.21 -24.34 11.76
CA SER A 165 -18.42 -25.77 11.50
C SER A 165 -18.00 -26.64 12.69
N LYS A 166 -18.74 -27.73 12.89
CA LYS A 166 -18.60 -28.74 13.94
C LYS A 166 -18.42 -30.10 13.28
N GLY A 167 -17.32 -30.81 13.56
CA GLY A 167 -17.04 -32.11 12.95
C GLY A 167 -17.03 -32.12 11.40
N GLY A 168 -16.75 -30.97 10.77
CA GLY A 168 -16.78 -30.79 9.31
C GLY A 168 -18.15 -30.43 8.72
N SER A 169 -19.21 -30.42 9.53
CA SER A 169 -20.55 -29.95 9.14
C SER A 169 -20.77 -28.50 9.59
N GLY A 170 -21.41 -27.66 8.78
CA GLY A 170 -21.72 -26.28 9.20
C GLY A 170 -22.75 -26.27 10.33
N PHE A 171 -22.49 -25.55 11.42
CA PHE A 171 -23.43 -25.37 12.53
C PHE A 171 -23.91 -23.92 12.69
N MET A 172 -23.16 -22.95 12.14
CA MET A 172 -23.47 -21.53 12.22
C MET A 172 -23.17 -20.88 10.86
N SER A 173 -24.15 -20.13 10.33
CA SER A 173 -23.97 -19.33 9.11
C SER A 173 -23.17 -18.06 9.40
N TYR A 174 -22.88 -17.23 8.40
CA TYR A 174 -22.21 -15.96 8.65
C TYR A 174 -23.09 -15.02 9.47
N GLU A 175 -22.66 -14.75 10.69
CA GLU A 175 -23.22 -13.75 11.58
C GLU A 175 -22.30 -12.53 11.68
N MET A 176 -22.89 -11.36 11.88
CA MET A 176 -22.14 -10.11 12.03
C MET A 176 -21.46 -10.07 13.39
N MET A 177 -20.18 -9.69 13.40
CA MET A 177 -19.43 -9.42 14.62
C MET A 177 -19.54 -7.94 14.98
N THR A 178 -19.52 -7.64 16.28
CA THR A 178 -19.59 -6.26 16.78
C THR A 178 -18.19 -5.76 17.06
N LYS A 179 -17.88 -4.53 16.63
CA LYS A 179 -16.60 -3.90 16.97
C LYS A 179 -16.50 -3.72 18.48
N LEU A 180 -15.36 -4.09 19.06
CA LEU A 180 -15.09 -3.90 20.47
C LEU A 180 -14.69 -2.44 20.69
N GLU A 181 -15.55 -1.70 21.40
CA GLU A 181 -15.31 -0.31 21.75
C GLU A 181 -14.83 -0.18 23.21
N ASP A 182 -14.21 0.96 23.52
CA ASP A 182 -13.81 1.29 24.89
C ASP A 182 -15.02 1.32 25.82
N GLY A 183 -14.88 0.72 27.02
CA GLY A 183 -15.96 0.63 27.99
C GLY A 183 -17.05 -0.39 27.62
N ASN A 184 -16.74 -1.38 26.78
CA ASN A 184 -17.65 -2.48 26.47
C ASN A 184 -18.06 -3.28 27.73
N GLN A 185 -19.17 -4.01 27.59
CA GLN A 185 -19.78 -4.81 28.66
C GLN A 185 -18.89 -5.92 29.23
N PHE A 186 -17.82 -6.31 28.53
CA PHE A 186 -16.90 -7.35 28.98
C PHE A 186 -15.70 -6.78 29.75
N GLY A 187 -15.51 -5.46 29.76
CA GLY A 187 -14.33 -4.81 30.37
C GLY A 187 -13.01 -5.09 29.63
N ILE A 188 -13.07 -5.60 28.38
CA ILE A 188 -11.88 -5.95 27.60
C ILE A 188 -11.35 -4.70 26.90
N SER A 189 -10.08 -4.32 27.14
CA SER A 189 -9.43 -3.23 26.41
C SER A 189 -8.61 -3.79 25.25
N ALA A 190 -9.07 -3.59 24.01
CA ALA A 190 -8.34 -4.03 22.83
C ALA A 190 -8.69 -3.19 21.59
N ASP A 191 -7.66 -2.87 20.80
CA ASP A 191 -7.80 -2.08 19.58
C ASP A 191 -8.09 -2.96 18.36
N ASN A 192 -9.02 -2.51 17.50
CA ASN A 192 -9.36 -3.15 16.22
C ASN A 192 -9.78 -4.63 16.36
N MET A 193 -10.47 -4.94 17.46
CA MET A 193 -11.07 -6.24 17.71
C MET A 193 -12.56 -6.23 17.38
N TYR A 194 -13.05 -7.37 16.89
CA TYR A 194 -14.47 -7.62 16.69
C TYR A 194 -14.84 -8.86 17.47
N TYR A 195 -16.03 -8.86 18.09
CA TYR A 195 -16.47 -9.94 18.95
C TYR A 195 -17.79 -10.57 18.50
N TYR A 196 -17.95 -11.84 18.87
CA TYR A 196 -19.22 -12.56 18.87
C TYR A 196 -19.37 -13.28 20.22
N HIS A 197 -20.52 -13.13 20.87
CA HIS A 197 -20.78 -13.70 22.20
C HIS A 197 -21.59 -14.99 22.07
N PHE A 198 -21.04 -16.09 22.56
CA PHE A 198 -21.73 -17.37 22.68
C PHE A 198 -22.33 -17.49 24.08
N GLU A 199 -23.56 -17.02 24.25
CA GLU A 199 -24.26 -17.01 25.55
C GLU A 199 -24.48 -18.40 26.14
N ASP A 200 -24.78 -19.39 25.30
CA ASP A 200 -25.03 -20.78 25.72
C ASP A 200 -23.76 -21.65 25.69
N GLY A 201 -22.61 -21.08 25.31
CA GLY A 201 -21.39 -21.83 25.06
C GLY A 201 -21.49 -22.82 23.90
N LEU A 202 -20.67 -23.87 23.94
CA LEU A 202 -20.63 -24.92 22.91
C LEU A 202 -20.46 -26.30 23.55
N SER A 203 -21.04 -27.33 22.95
CA SER A 203 -20.86 -28.72 23.37
C SER A 203 -19.44 -29.23 23.12
N VAL A 204 -19.00 -30.28 23.82
CA VAL A 204 -17.71 -30.96 23.58
C VAL A 204 -17.59 -31.46 22.13
N GLU A 205 -16.73 -30.81 21.34
CA GLU A 205 -16.39 -31.19 19.96
C GLU A 205 -15.23 -30.33 19.41
N ALA A 206 -14.69 -30.73 18.25
CA ALA A 206 -13.84 -29.87 17.43
C ALA A 206 -14.64 -28.86 16.59
N TYR A 207 -14.33 -27.58 16.77
CA TYR A 207 -14.93 -26.46 16.06
C TYR A 207 -13.94 -25.80 15.11
N THR A 208 -14.45 -25.29 13.98
CA THR A 208 -13.71 -24.43 13.07
C THR A 208 -14.53 -23.18 12.77
N PHE A 209 -13.96 -22.03 13.12
CA PHE A 209 -14.53 -20.73 12.82
C PHE A 209 -13.90 -20.16 11.57
N THR A 210 -14.74 -19.66 10.66
CA THR A 210 -14.31 -18.94 9.46
C THR A 210 -14.73 -17.49 9.61
N PHE A 211 -13.74 -16.61 9.70
CA PHE A 211 -13.91 -15.16 9.75
C PHE A 211 -13.79 -14.57 8.36
N LYS A 212 -14.66 -13.63 8.04
CA LYS A 212 -14.61 -12.85 6.80
C LYS A 212 -14.65 -11.38 7.16
N ALA A 213 -13.73 -10.60 6.59
CA ALA A 213 -13.71 -9.15 6.75
C ALA A 213 -13.80 -8.52 5.36
N VAL A 214 -14.52 -7.40 5.28
CA VAL A 214 -14.75 -6.62 4.06
C VAL A 214 -14.54 -5.14 4.41
N ASP A 215 -13.81 -4.41 3.56
CA ASP A 215 -13.68 -2.94 3.64
C ASP A 215 -14.76 -2.22 2.82
N GLU A 216 -14.78 -0.88 2.87
CA GLU A 216 -15.75 -0.06 2.15
C GLU A 216 -15.63 -0.17 0.62
N GLU A 217 -14.44 -0.46 0.08
CA GLU A 217 -14.22 -0.64 -1.36
C GLU A 217 -14.55 -2.07 -1.83
N GLY A 218 -14.96 -2.94 -0.91
CA GLY A 218 -15.35 -4.32 -1.16
C GLY A 218 -14.19 -5.30 -1.23
N ASN A 219 -12.95 -4.89 -0.93
CA ASN A 219 -11.88 -5.87 -0.78
C ASN A 219 -12.16 -6.72 0.46
N SER A 220 -11.86 -8.01 0.34
CA SER A 220 -12.20 -8.96 1.38
C SER A 220 -11.13 -10.01 1.57
N ASN A 221 -11.10 -10.52 2.80
CA ASN A 221 -10.21 -11.60 3.21
C ASN A 221 -10.95 -12.57 4.12
N THR A 222 -10.42 -13.79 4.24
CA THR A 222 -11.02 -14.84 5.05
C THR A 222 -9.93 -15.60 5.82
N LYS A 223 -10.18 -15.91 7.09
CA LYS A 223 -9.27 -16.65 7.95
C LYS A 223 -10.02 -17.72 8.72
N ARG A 224 -9.38 -18.89 8.91
CA ARG A 224 -9.93 -19.99 9.69
C ARG A 224 -9.12 -20.23 10.95
N TYR A 225 -9.81 -20.50 12.05
CA TYR A 225 -9.24 -20.96 13.31
C TYR A 225 -10.01 -22.19 13.80
N SER A 226 -9.30 -23.14 14.37
CA SER A 226 -9.89 -24.37 14.90
C SER A 226 -9.44 -24.58 16.33
N PHE A 227 -10.36 -25.01 17.18
CA PHE A 227 -10.10 -25.39 18.57
C PHE A 227 -11.06 -26.50 19.00
N VAL A 228 -10.75 -27.14 20.11
CA VAL A 228 -11.57 -28.19 20.71
C VAL A 228 -12.17 -27.65 21.99
N VAL A 229 -13.46 -27.90 22.18
CA VAL A 229 -14.15 -27.64 23.44
C VAL A 229 -14.10 -28.92 24.27
N GLY A 230 -13.64 -28.82 25.52
CA GLY A 230 -13.35 -29.93 26.43
C GLY A 230 -14.47 -30.26 27.41
#